data_AF-A0A183PKX2-F1
#
_entry.id   AF-A0A183PKX2-F1
#
_cell.length_a   1.000
_cell.length_b   1.000
_cell.length_c   1.000
_cell.angle_alpha   90.00
_cell.angle_beta   90.00
_cell.angle_gamma   90.00
#
_symmetry.space_group_name_H-M   'P 1'
#
loop_
_entity.id
_entity.type
_entity.pdbx_description
1 polymer ?
#
loop_
_entity_poly.entity_id
_entity_poly.type
_entity_poly.pdbx_seq_one_letter_code
_entity_poly.pdbx_strand_id
1 'polypeptide(L)'
;MLNTDKTRKAAEIYRIALALILNYLPGASIMVTLALEAIAYAHYVLEYTSGDFGYALNCAEIAGLMLRRLNYGVCMQAASASRVKALIIEEIAIDGNDPSRTRSDLKLARDLHME
;
A
#
# COMPACT_ATOMS: atom_id res chain seq x y z
N MET A 1 -13.18 13.27 -13.74
CA MET A 1 -12.24 14.32 -13.30
C MET A 1 -12.44 14.75 -11.85
N LEU A 2 -13.66 14.87 -11.30
CA LEU A 2 -13.88 15.31 -9.91
C LEU A 2 -13.31 14.35 -8.82
N ASN A 3 -13.22 13.04 -9.08
CA ASN A 3 -12.74 12.06 -8.09
C ASN A 3 -11.20 11.92 -8.07
N THR A 4 -10.56 12.11 -9.24
CA THR A 4 -9.11 12.09 -9.39
C THR A 4 -8.46 13.25 -8.61
N ASP A 5 -9.06 14.45 -8.66
CA ASP A 5 -8.55 15.61 -7.92
C ASP A 5 -8.64 15.43 -6.41
N LYS A 6 -9.71 14.80 -5.91
CA LYS A 6 -9.84 14.45 -4.49
C LYS A 6 -8.78 13.43 -4.06
N THR A 7 -8.51 12.42 -4.90
CA THR A 7 -7.53 11.37 -4.62
C THR A 7 -6.10 11.94 -4.62
N ARG A 8 -5.77 12.79 -5.59
CA ARG A 8 -4.48 13.49 -5.65
C ARG A 8 -4.26 14.35 -4.40
N LYS A 9 -5.26 15.12 -4.00
CA LYS A 9 -5.20 15.93 -2.78
C LYS A 9 -5.06 15.06 -1.53
N ALA A 10 -5.74 13.92 -1.45
CA ALA A 10 -5.59 12.98 -0.34
C ALA A 10 -4.16 12.43 -0.25
N ALA A 11 -3.58 11.99 -1.37
CA ALA A 11 -2.21 11.50 -1.43
C ALA A 11 -1.19 12.56 -0.95
N GLU A 12 -1.37 13.81 -1.36
CA GLU A 12 -0.53 14.93 -0.91
C GLU A 12 -0.64 15.15 0.60
N ILE A 13 -1.86 15.19 1.16
CA ILE A 13 -2.08 15.37 2.59
C ILE A 13 -1.49 14.20 3.40
N TYR A 14 -1.63 12.95 2.94
CA TYR A 14 -1.04 11.81 3.65
C TYR A 14 0.49 11.85 3.64
N ARG A 15 1.13 12.34 2.57
CA ARG A 15 2.59 12.55 2.54
C ARG A 15 3.03 13.61 3.54
N ILE A 16 2.28 14.72 3.64
CA ILE A 16 2.54 15.77 4.65
C ILE A 16 2.39 15.18 6.06
N ALA A 17 1.33 14.41 6.31
CA ALA A 17 1.11 13.76 7.58
C ALA A 17 2.25 12.78 7.93
N LEU A 18 2.72 11.96 6.98
CA LEU A 18 3.85 11.06 7.19
C LEU A 18 5.12 11.84 7.57
N ALA A 19 5.43 12.93 6.86
CA ALA A 19 6.59 13.77 7.16
C ALA A 19 6.52 14.36 8.57
N LEU A 20 5.34 14.85 8.99
CA LEU A 20 5.12 15.34 10.36
C LEU A 20 5.32 14.21 11.39
N ILE A 21 4.74 13.03 11.16
CA ILE A 21 4.90 11.88 12.06
C ILE A 21 6.38 11.52 12.21
N LEU A 22 7.13 11.43 11.11
CA LEU A 22 8.56 11.09 11.15
C LEU A 22 9.42 12.14 11.87
N ASN A 23 9.01 13.43 11.83
CA ASN A 23 9.70 14.49 12.57
C ASN A 23 9.53 14.36 14.09
N TYR A 24 8.38 13.86 14.58
CA TYR A 24 8.09 13.72 16.01
C TYR A 24 8.35 12.31 16.56
N LEU A 25 8.20 11.28 15.72
CA LEU A 25 8.40 9.87 16.04
C LEU A 25 9.38 9.25 15.01
N PRO A 26 10.69 9.47 15.20
CA PRO A 26 11.68 8.94 14.27
C PRO A 26 11.71 7.40 14.36
N GLY A 27 11.56 6.74 13.22
CA GLY A 27 11.67 5.28 13.10
C GLY A 27 10.34 4.55 12.94
N ALA A 28 10.31 3.29 13.35
CA ALA A 28 9.13 2.45 13.22
C ALA A 28 8.07 2.86 14.25
N SER A 29 6.85 3.17 13.79
CA SER A 29 5.70 3.36 14.65
C SER A 29 4.41 2.91 13.95
N ILE A 30 3.38 2.64 14.74
CA ILE A 30 2.05 2.34 14.18
C ILE A 30 1.49 3.53 13.40
N MET A 31 1.79 4.76 13.83
CA MET A 31 1.37 5.97 13.08
C MET A 31 2.03 6.04 11.69
N VAL A 32 3.33 5.73 11.60
CA VAL A 32 4.03 5.64 10.31
C VAL A 32 3.40 4.56 9.43
N THR A 33 3.06 3.41 10.01
CA THR A 33 2.40 2.32 9.28
C THR A 33 1.05 2.75 8.70
N LEU A 34 0.19 3.37 9.52
CA LEU A 34 -1.12 3.87 9.10
C LEU A 34 -0.99 4.89 7.96
N ALA A 35 -0.04 5.81 8.08
CA ALA A 35 0.20 6.81 7.04
C ALA A 35 0.71 6.17 5.74
N LEU A 36 1.61 5.19 5.82
CA LEU A 36 2.12 4.47 4.65
C LEU A 36 1.03 3.66 3.95
N GLU A 37 0.15 2.99 4.69
CA GLU A 37 -1.00 2.27 4.11
C GLU A 37 -1.98 3.25 3.41
N ALA A 38 -2.27 4.38 4.05
CA ALA A 38 -3.13 5.42 3.46
C ALA A 38 -2.54 6.00 2.17
N ILE A 39 -1.23 6.24 2.14
CA ILE A 39 -0.50 6.66 0.92
C ILE A 39 -0.58 5.55 -0.13
N ALA A 40 -0.32 4.30 0.24
CA ALA A 40 -0.37 3.17 -0.67
C ALA A 40 -1.74 3.06 -1.35
N TYR A 41 -2.82 3.11 -0.57
CA TYR A 41 -4.18 3.05 -1.11
C TYR A 41 -4.54 4.28 -1.96
N ALA A 42 -4.15 5.49 -1.54
CA ALA A 42 -4.43 6.69 -2.33
C ALA A 42 -3.71 6.67 -3.69
N HIS A 43 -2.44 6.22 -3.73
CA HIS A 43 -1.70 6.07 -4.97
C HIS A 43 -2.20 4.91 -5.82
N TYR A 44 -2.58 3.78 -5.21
CA TYR A 44 -3.27 2.69 -5.90
C TYR A 44 -4.48 3.20 -6.68
N VAL A 45 -5.35 3.99 -6.06
CA VAL A 45 -6.53 4.56 -6.73
C VAL A 45 -6.16 5.62 -7.78
N LEU A 46 -5.11 6.41 -7.53
CA LEU A 46 -4.67 7.46 -8.45
C LEU A 46 -4.12 6.88 -9.75
N GLU A 47 -3.42 5.74 -9.66
CA GLU A 47 -2.65 5.15 -10.75
C GLU A 47 -3.42 4.09 -11.55
N TYR A 48 -4.71 3.86 -11.26
CA TYR A 48 -5.56 2.95 -12.04
C TYR A 48 -5.53 3.21 -13.55
N THR A 49 -5.40 4.48 -13.95
CA THR A 49 -5.37 4.85 -15.37
C THR A 49 -3.98 4.74 -15.99
N SER A 50 -2.92 4.84 -15.20
CA SER A 50 -1.54 4.85 -15.68
C SER A 50 -0.90 3.46 -15.64
N GLY A 51 -1.35 2.59 -14.74
CA GLY A 51 -0.71 1.31 -14.42
C GLY A 51 0.54 1.44 -13.56
N ASP A 52 0.96 2.66 -13.18
CA ASP A 52 2.20 2.88 -12.41
C ASP A 52 1.99 2.67 -10.90
N PHE A 53 1.85 1.41 -10.51
CA PHE A 53 1.62 1.03 -9.12
C PHE A 53 2.90 0.96 -8.28
N GLY A 54 4.07 1.29 -8.83
CA GLY A 54 5.37 1.06 -8.18
C GLY A 54 5.51 1.78 -6.83
N TYR A 55 5.07 3.04 -6.76
CA TYR A 55 5.11 3.81 -5.52
C TYR A 55 4.12 3.29 -4.48
N ALA A 56 2.91 2.91 -4.91
CA ALA A 56 1.89 2.34 -4.03
C ALA A 56 2.38 1.03 -3.41
N LEU A 57 2.96 0.14 -4.23
CA LEU A 57 3.51 -1.14 -3.78
C LEU A 57 4.64 -0.93 -2.76
N ASN A 58 5.59 -0.05 -3.04
CA ASN A 58 6.69 0.25 -2.12
C ASN A 58 6.17 0.75 -0.76
N CYS A 59 5.17 1.63 -0.74
CA CYS A 59 4.55 2.07 0.51
C CYS A 59 3.91 0.92 1.29
N ALA A 60 3.17 0.03 0.62
CA ALA A 60 2.56 -1.14 1.25
C ALA A 60 3.62 -2.12 1.81
N GLU A 61 4.73 -2.30 1.10
CA GLU A 61 5.85 -3.15 1.56
C GLU A 61 6.53 -2.60 2.80
N ILE A 62 6.80 -1.29 2.81
CA ILE A 62 7.38 -0.62 3.99
C ILE A 62 6.41 -0.69 5.16
N ALA A 63 5.10 -0.49 4.96
CA ALA A 63 4.09 -0.63 6.01
C ALA A 63 4.13 -2.03 6.66
N GLY A 64 4.13 -3.09 5.84
CA GLY A 64 4.24 -4.46 6.35
C GLY A 64 5.57 -4.73 7.08
N LEU A 65 6.68 -4.15 6.60
CA LEU A 65 7.97 -4.25 7.28
C LEU A 65 7.96 -3.54 8.64
N MET A 66 7.33 -2.37 8.76
CA MET A 66 7.20 -1.65 10.02
C MET A 66 6.37 -2.44 11.04
N LEU A 67 5.25 -3.04 10.61
CA LEU A 67 4.42 -3.90 11.46
C LEU A 67 5.20 -5.09 12.02
N ARG A 68 5.96 -5.78 11.16
CA ARG A 68 6.84 -6.87 11.60
C ARG A 68 7.89 -6.41 12.61
N ARG A 69 8.53 -5.25 12.37
CA ARG A 69 9.53 -4.69 13.29
C ARG A 69 8.94 -4.31 14.65
N LEU A 70 7.67 -3.93 14.69
CA LEU A 70 6.96 -3.58 15.92
C LEU A 70 6.31 -4.79 16.61
N ASN A 71 6.53 -6.01 16.10
CA ASN A 71 5.91 -7.24 16.56
C ASN A 71 4.36 -7.22 16.50
N TYR A 72 3.81 -6.43 15.56
CA TYR A 72 2.37 -6.34 15.26
C TYR A 72 2.03 -7.09 13.96
N GLY A 73 2.71 -8.20 13.68
CA GLY A 73 2.46 -9.00 12.47
C GLY A 73 1.11 -9.69 12.44
N VAL A 74 0.43 -9.83 13.59
CA VAL A 74 -0.86 -10.51 13.72
C VAL A 74 -1.83 -9.57 14.45
N CYS A 75 -2.36 -8.59 13.72
CA CYS A 75 -3.36 -7.66 14.22
C CYS A 75 -4.24 -7.13 13.07
N MET A 76 -5.34 -6.48 13.41
CA MET A 76 -6.27 -5.92 12.41
C MET A 76 -5.58 -4.96 11.43
N GLN A 77 -4.61 -4.19 11.93
CA GLN A 77 -3.82 -3.28 11.11
C GLN A 77 -2.92 -4.02 10.11
N ALA A 78 -2.36 -5.17 10.50
CA ALA A 78 -1.57 -6.00 9.59
C ALA A 78 -2.42 -6.64 8.50
N ALA A 79 -3.60 -7.16 8.86
CA ALA A 79 -4.56 -7.66 7.87
C ALA A 79 -5.00 -6.56 6.89
N SER A 80 -5.23 -5.34 7.37
CA SER A 80 -5.57 -4.19 6.50
C SER A 80 -4.46 -3.85 5.53
N ALA A 81 -3.22 -3.72 6.02
CA ALA A 81 -2.06 -3.43 5.18
C ALA A 81 -1.77 -4.56 4.17
N SER A 82 -1.95 -5.82 4.58
CA SER A 82 -1.82 -6.99 3.70
C SER A 82 -2.85 -6.94 2.56
N ARG A 83 -4.11 -6.65 2.89
CA ARG A 83 -5.19 -6.48 1.90
C ARG A 83 -4.89 -5.38 0.89
N VAL A 84 -4.36 -4.22 1.33
CA VAL A 84 -3.96 -3.15 0.39
C VAL A 84 -2.83 -3.61 -0.53
N LYS A 85 -1.83 -4.32 0.00
CA LYS A 85 -0.75 -4.89 -0.82
C LYS A 85 -1.30 -5.87 -1.86
N ALA A 86 -2.24 -6.74 -1.46
CA ALA A 86 -2.86 -7.71 -2.33
C ALA A 86 -3.60 -7.06 -3.51
N LEU A 87 -4.42 -6.03 -3.26
CA LEU A 87 -5.11 -5.26 -4.31
C LEU A 87 -4.14 -4.67 -5.34
N ILE A 88 -3.02 -4.11 -4.87
CA ILE A 88 -2.00 -3.54 -5.76
C ILE A 88 -1.36 -4.61 -6.65
N ILE A 89 -1.05 -5.78 -6.08
CA ILE A 89 -0.47 -6.91 -6.82
C ILE A 89 -1.47 -7.46 -7.85
N GLU A 90 -2.76 -7.50 -7.53
CA GLU A 90 -3.81 -7.90 -8.47
C GLU A 90 -3.84 -7.02 -9.71
N GLU A 91 -3.83 -5.69 -9.55
CA GLU A 91 -3.83 -4.78 -10.69
C GLU A 91 -2.54 -4.90 -11.53
N ILE A 92 -1.37 -5.04 -10.89
CA ILE A 92 -0.11 -5.30 -11.58
C ILE A 92 -0.18 -6.62 -12.38
N ALA A 93 -0.80 -7.65 -11.81
CA ALA A 93 -0.94 -8.96 -12.46
C ALA A 93 -1.89 -8.89 -13.66
N ILE A 94 -2.96 -8.10 -13.57
CA ILE A 94 -3.96 -7.89 -14.63
C ILE A 94 -3.37 -7.08 -15.79
N ASP A 95 -2.54 -6.07 -15.50
CA ASP A 95 -1.87 -5.24 -16.51
C ASP A 95 -0.67 -5.96 -17.18
N GLY A 96 -0.23 -7.09 -16.62
CA GLY A 96 0.89 -7.89 -17.12
C GLY A 96 0.56 -8.74 -18.35
N ASN A 97 1.53 -8.88 -19.26
CA ASN A 97 1.42 -9.71 -20.48
C ASN A 97 1.97 -11.14 -20.35
N ASP A 98 2.52 -11.52 -19.20
CA ASP A 98 3.10 -12.86 -18.95
C ASP A 98 2.15 -13.72 -18.11
N PRO A 99 1.49 -14.74 -18.69
CA PRO A 99 0.53 -15.59 -17.98
C PRO A 99 1.14 -16.33 -16.78
N SER A 100 2.44 -16.65 -16.82
CA SER A 100 3.10 -17.35 -15.72
C SER A 100 3.26 -16.43 -14.52
N ARG A 101 3.70 -15.20 -14.77
CA ARG A 101 3.83 -14.15 -13.76
C ARG A 101 2.48 -13.70 -13.22
N THR A 102 1.48 -13.49 -14.08
CA THR A 102 0.12 -13.19 -13.64
C THR A 102 -0.41 -14.26 -12.68
N ARG A 103 -0.18 -15.54 -12.96
CA ARG A 103 -0.60 -16.63 -12.07
C ARG A 103 0.14 -16.63 -10.73
N SER A 104 1.44 -16.34 -10.72
CA SER A 104 2.19 -16.26 -9.45
C SER A 104 1.73 -15.07 -8.61
N ASP A 105 1.52 -13.92 -9.25
CA ASP A 105 1.16 -12.67 -8.58
C ASP A 105 -0.27 -12.75 -8.01
N LEU A 106 -1.22 -13.32 -8.76
CA LEU A 106 -2.58 -13.58 -8.24
C LEU A 106 -2.60 -14.60 -7.10
N LYS A 107 -1.70 -15.60 -7.13
CA LYS A 107 -1.56 -16.53 -6.00
C LYS A 107 -1.03 -15.80 -4.76
N LEU A 108 -0.01 -14.96 -4.93
CA LEU A 108 0.54 -14.14 -3.86
C LEU A 108 -0.51 -13.20 -3.25
N ALA A 109 -1.28 -12.50 -4.08
CA ALA A 109 -2.35 -11.63 -3.60
C ALA A 109 -3.43 -12.39 -2.81
N ARG A 110 -3.84 -13.56 -3.30
CA ARG A 110 -4.77 -14.43 -2.57
C ARG A 110 -4.21 -14.83 -1.20
N ASP A 111 -2.95 -15.23 -1.14
CA ASP A 111 -2.33 -15.67 0.11
C ASP A 111 -2.26 -14.48 1.11
N LEU A 112 -1.95 -13.26 0.64
CA LEU A 112 -1.98 -12.03 1.44
C LEU A 112 -3.39 -11.68 1.99
N HIS A 113 -4.47 -11.92 1.24
CA HIS A 113 -5.83 -11.72 1.74
C HIS A 113 -6.23 -12.69 2.86
N MET A 114 -5.50 -13.79 3.02
CA MET A 114 -5.77 -14.83 4.02
C MET A 114 -4.89 -14.70 5.28
N GLU A 115 -3.95 -13.75 5.30
CA GLU A 115 -3.14 -13.36 6.47
C GLU A 115 -3.90 -12.44 7.43
#